data_AF-A0A959C1N4-F1
#
_entry.id   AF-A0A959C1N4-F1
#
_cell.length_a   1.000
_cell.length_b   1.000
_cell.length_c   1.000
_cell.angle_alpha   90.00
_cell.angle_beta   90.00
_cell.angle_gamma   90.00
#
_symmetry.space_group_name_H-M   'P 1'
#
loop_
_entity.id
_entity.type
_entity.pdbx_description
1 polymer ?
#
loop_
_entity_poly.entity_id
_entity_poly.type
_entity_poly.pdbx_seq_one_letter_code
_entity_poly.pdbx_strand_id
1 'polypeptide(L)'
;MDEKPLITRDYLAIERTRLANERTFLAYFRTAIVFLSSGFAILQMSALHEIRHLGWFLLSIAPVILLIGGLRMVYVRRKIRKYY
;
A
#
# COMPACT_ATOMS: atom_id res chain seq x y z
N MET A 1 -11.23 -3.79 35.38
CA MET A 1 -10.23 -4.11 34.36
C MET A 1 -9.05 -3.19 34.57
N ASP A 2 -7.94 -3.71 35.08
CA ASP A 2 -6.73 -2.93 35.38
C ASP A 2 -6.15 -2.22 34.14
N GLU A 3 -6.17 -0.89 34.16
CA GLU A 3 -5.37 -0.05 33.27
C GLU A 3 -3.89 -0.13 33.70
N LYS A 4 -3.18 -1.17 33.25
CA LYS A 4 -1.73 -1.23 33.40
C LYS A 4 -1.10 -0.20 32.45
N PRO A 5 -0.37 0.82 32.93
CA PRO A 5 0.34 1.75 32.06
C PRO A 5 1.32 0.95 31.20
N LEU A 6 1.27 1.15 29.89
CA LEU A 6 2.17 0.52 28.93
C LEU A 6 3.62 0.67 29.43
N ILE A 7 4.28 -0.46 29.68
CA ILE A 7 5.73 -0.46 29.91
C ILE A 7 6.36 0.11 28.64
N THR A 8 7.39 0.95 28.74
CA THR A 8 8.08 1.57 27.60
C THR A 8 8.50 0.58 26.49
N ARG A 9 8.71 -0.71 26.84
CA ARG A 9 8.93 -1.81 25.90
C ARG A 9 7.73 -2.12 25.00
N ASP A 10 6.51 -2.08 25.52
CA ASP A 10 5.28 -2.36 24.77
C ASP A 10 5.00 -1.25 23.76
N TYR A 11 5.23 0.00 24.16
CA TYR A 11 5.18 1.15 23.25
C TYR A 11 6.16 0.98 22.08
N LEU A 12 7.42 0.63 22.37
CA LEU A 12 8.45 0.42 21.35
C LEU A 12 8.16 -0.80 20.46
N ALA A 13 7.45 -1.81 20.95
CA ALA A 13 7.01 -2.96 20.16
C ALA A 13 5.88 -2.59 19.17
N ILE A 14 4.92 -1.77 19.62
CA ILE A 14 3.83 -1.25 18.78
C ILE A 14 4.40 -0.35 17.68
N GLU A 15 5.33 0.54 18.00
CA GLU A 15 5.93 1.45 17.03
C GLU A 15 6.73 0.73 15.95
N ARG A 16 7.49 -0.32 16.31
CA ARG A 16 8.18 -1.18 15.33
C ARG A 16 7.21 -1.88 14.38
N THR A 17 6.09 -2.37 14.89
CA THR A 17 5.03 -2.99 14.08
C THR A 17 4.37 -1.98 13.15
N ARG A 18 4.16 -0.75 13.63
CA ARG A 18 3.62 0.37 12.86
C ARG A 18 4.52 0.76 11.70
N LEU A 19 5.82 0.94 11.96
CA LEU A 19 6.82 1.30 10.97
C LEU A 19 6.99 0.20 9.91
N ALA A 20 6.96 -1.08 10.33
CA ALA A 20 6.99 -2.20 9.41
C ALA A 20 5.78 -2.20 8.45
N ASN A 21 4.58 -1.87 8.96
CA ASN A 21 3.35 -1.80 8.17
C ASN A 21 3.32 -0.59 7.20
N GLU A 22 3.86 0.56 7.63
CA GLU A 22 4.08 1.72 6.75
C GLU A 22 5.06 1.39 5.62
N ARG A 23 6.16 0.70 5.92
CA ARG A 23 7.11 0.22 4.90
C ARG A 23 6.43 -0.68 3.88
N THR A 24 5.58 -1.61 4.32
CA THR A 24 4.82 -2.47 3.41
C THR A 24 3.86 -1.64 2.54
N PHE A 25 3.16 -0.66 3.11
CA PHE A 25 2.32 0.25 2.34
C PHE A 25 3.12 1.04 1.29
N LEU A 26 4.27 1.60 1.66
CA LEU A 26 5.14 2.33 0.73
C LEU A 26 5.67 1.42 -0.39
N ALA A 27 5.88 0.13 -0.13
CA ALA A 27 6.21 -0.84 -1.18
C ALA A 27 5.05 -1.04 -2.18
N TYR A 28 3.80 -1.19 -1.70
CA TYR A 28 2.63 -1.24 -2.59
C TYR A 28 2.47 0.05 -3.39
N PHE A 29 2.64 1.21 -2.74
CA PHE A 29 2.58 2.51 -3.40
C PHE A 29 3.61 2.65 -4.51
N ARG A 30 4.87 2.25 -4.25
CA ARG A 30 5.92 2.19 -5.27
C ARG A 30 5.53 1.33 -6.45
N THR A 31 5.02 0.11 -6.21
CA THR A 31 4.61 -0.76 -7.31
C THR A 31 3.49 -0.14 -8.13
N ALA A 32 2.50 0.49 -7.50
CA ALA A 32 1.40 1.15 -8.20
C ALA A 32 1.90 2.32 -9.07
N ILE A 33 2.84 3.14 -8.59
CA ILE A 33 3.43 4.23 -9.40
C ILE A 33 4.15 3.68 -10.63
N VAL A 34 4.93 2.61 -10.48
CA VAL A 34 5.63 1.99 -11.61
C VAL A 34 4.62 1.52 -12.66
N PHE A 35 3.56 0.82 -12.26
CA PHE A 35 2.51 0.39 -13.18
C PHE A 35 1.76 1.56 -13.83
N LEU A 36 1.44 2.63 -13.08
CA LEU A 36 0.81 3.83 -13.64
C LEU A 36 1.71 4.52 -14.66
N SER A 37 2.98 4.73 -14.32
CA SER A 37 3.97 5.38 -15.19
C SER A 37 4.17 4.58 -16.48
N SER A 38 4.37 3.26 -16.36
CA SER A 38 4.51 2.37 -17.51
C SER A 38 3.23 2.33 -18.37
N GLY A 39 2.05 2.25 -17.76
CA GLY A 39 0.78 2.31 -18.47
C GLY A 39 0.59 3.63 -19.22
N PHE A 40 0.91 4.75 -18.58
CA PHE A 40 0.83 6.08 -19.20
C PHE A 40 1.81 6.24 -20.35
N ALA A 41 3.06 5.79 -20.20
CA ALA A 41 4.07 5.81 -21.25
C ALA A 41 3.62 5.01 -22.50
N ILE A 42 3.02 3.83 -22.29
CA ILE A 42 2.48 2.99 -23.38
C ILE A 42 1.31 3.70 -24.09
N LEU A 43 0.40 4.33 -23.34
CA LEU A 43 -0.77 5.01 -23.91
C LEU A 43 -0.40 6.26 -24.71
N GLN A 44 0.68 6.94 -24.33
CA GLN A 44 1.18 8.16 -24.97
C GLN A 44 2.01 7.88 -26.24
N MET A 45 2.69 6.74 -26.31
CA MET A 45 3.49 6.35 -27.47
C MET A 45 2.63 5.84 -28.64
N SER A 46 2.54 6.62 -29.70
CA SER A 46 1.82 6.24 -30.94
C SER A 46 2.39 4.99 -31.62
N ALA A 47 3.68 4.69 -31.43
CA ALA A 47 4.34 3.50 -31.96
C ALA A 47 3.89 2.19 -31.28
N LEU A 48 3.23 2.27 -30.12
CA LEU A 48 2.81 1.12 -29.30
C LEU A 48 1.31 0.87 -29.40
N HIS A 49 0.67 1.26 -30.51
CA HIS A 49 -0.78 1.16 -30.69
C HIS A 49 -1.28 -0.29 -30.55
N GLU A 50 -0.52 -1.27 -31.04
CA GLU A 50 -0.88 -2.68 -30.88
C GLU A 50 -1.03 -3.09 -29.42
N ILE A 51 -0.18 -2.59 -28.52
CA ILE A 51 -0.18 -2.95 -27.09
C ILE A 51 -0.96 -1.95 -26.21
N ARG A 52 -1.76 -1.07 -26.79
CA ARG A 52 -2.51 -0.04 -26.04
C ARG A 52 -3.49 -0.62 -25.02
N HIS A 53 -3.98 -1.83 -25.29
CA HIS A 53 -4.82 -2.61 -24.37
C HIS A 53 -4.05 -3.01 -23.09
N LEU A 54 -2.75 -3.33 -23.18
CA LEU A 54 -1.90 -3.55 -22.01
C LEU A 54 -1.72 -2.27 -21.20
N GLY A 55 -1.62 -1.11 -21.85
CA GLY A 55 -1.55 0.19 -21.18
C GLY A 55 -2.77 0.46 -20.30
N TRP A 56 -3.98 0.22 -20.83
CA TRP A 56 -5.22 0.30 -20.05
C TRP A 56 -5.28 -0.73 -18.92
N PHE A 57 -4.87 -1.97 -19.17
CA PHE A 57 -4.80 -3.00 -18.13
C PHE A 57 -3.87 -2.59 -16.97
N LEU A 58 -2.69 -2.06 -17.28
CA LEU A 58 -1.74 -1.54 -16.28
C LEU A 58 -2.34 -0.36 -15.50
N LEU A 59 -3.02 0.54 -16.19
CA LEU A 59 -3.65 1.71 -15.56
C LEU A 59 -4.78 1.29 -14.62
N SER A 60 -5.53 0.25 -14.96
CA SER A 60 -6.62 -0.30 -14.14
C SER A 60 -6.12 -1.13 -12.96
N ILE A 61 -5.02 -1.90 -13.10
CA ILE A 61 -4.52 -2.75 -12.01
C ILE A 61 -3.76 -1.96 -10.94
N ALA A 62 -3.13 -0.84 -11.31
CA ALA A 62 -2.40 -0.01 -10.37
C ALA A 62 -3.24 0.54 -9.19
N PRO A 63 -4.44 1.13 -9.38
CA PRO A 63 -5.29 1.53 -8.26
C PRO A 63 -5.80 0.34 -7.45
N VAL A 64 -5.96 -0.85 -8.06
CA VAL A 64 -6.33 -2.09 -7.34
C VAL A 64 -5.21 -2.49 -6.37
N ILE A 65 -3.95 -2.49 -6.82
CA ILE A 65 -2.78 -2.77 -5.98
C ILE A 65 -2.68 -1.76 -4.82
N LEU A 66 -2.91 -0.48 -5.13
CA LEU A 66 -2.87 0.61 -4.15
C LEU A 66 -4.00 0.48 -3.11
N LEU A 67 -5.21 0.13 -3.55
CA LEU A 67 -6.36 -0.16 -2.68
C LEU A 67 -6.08 -1.35 -1.76
N ILE A 68 -5.55 -2.46 -2.27
CA ILE A 68 -5.19 -3.63 -1.46
C ILE A 68 -4.14 -3.25 -0.40
N GLY A 69 -3.10 -2.50 -0.79
CA GLY A 69 -2.08 -1.99 0.13
C GLY A 69 -2.66 -1.08 1.22
N GLY A 70 -3.55 -0.16 0.83
CA GLY A 70 -4.24 0.75 1.75
C GLY A 70 -5.19 0.04 2.71
N LEU A 71 -6.03 -0.87 2.21
CA LEU A 71 -6.94 -1.67 3.02
C LEU A 71 -6.17 -2.54 4.02
N ARG A 72 -5.06 -3.17 3.62
CA ARG A 72 -4.18 -3.93 4.52
C ARG A 72 -3.62 -3.04 5.63
N MET A 73 -3.12 -1.85 5.27
CA MET A 73 -2.59 -0.89 6.24
C MET A 73 -3.65 -0.47 7.25
N VAL A 74 -4.86 -0.13 6.79
CA VAL A 74 -5.99 0.29 7.63
C VAL A 74 -6.50 -0.86 8.49
N TYR A 75 -6.59 -2.08 7.97
CA TYR A 75 -7.01 -3.27 8.72
C TYR A 75 -6.08 -3.52 9.92
N VAL A 76 -4.77 -3.51 9.70
CA VAL A 76 -3.77 -3.70 10.77
C VAL A 76 -3.86 -2.56 11.80
N ARG A 77 -4.00 -1.30 11.34
CA ARG A 77 -4.17 -0.14 12.22
C ARG A 77 -5.44 -0.22 13.07
N ARG A 78 -6.55 -0.73 12.51
CA ARG A 78 -7.82 -0.90 13.23
C ARG A 78 -7.78 -2.03 14.24
N LYS A 79 -7.08 -3.14 13.95
CA LYS A 79 -6.97 -4.28 14.87
C LYS A 79 -6.18 -3.94 16.13
N ILE A 80 -5.15 -3.10 16.02
CA ILE A 80 -4.36 -2.64 17.16
C ILE A 80 -5.21 -1.79 18.12
N ARG A 81 -6.08 -0.92 17.57
CA ARG A 81 -6.95 -0.01 18.34
C ARG A 81 -8.17 -0.67 19.01
N LYS A 82 -8.39 -1.96 18.77
CA LYS A 82 -9.51 -2.73 19.36
C LYS A 82 -9.07 -3.65 20.50
N TYR A 83 -7.76 -3.88 20.63
CA TYR A 83 -7.17 -4.72 21.69
C TYR A 83 -6.33 -3.93 22.69
N TYR A 84 -6.05 -2.66 22.39
CA TYR A 84 -5.44 -1.63 23.24
C TYR A 84 -6.17 -0.32 23.01
#